data_AF-A0A7J9IM51-F1
#
_entry.id   AF-A0A7J9IM51-F1
#
_cell.length_a   1.000
_cell.length_b   1.000
_cell.length_c   1.000
_cell.angle_alpha   90.00
_cell.angle_beta   90.00
_cell.angle_gamma   90.00
#
_symmetry.space_group_name_H-M   'P 1'
#
loop_
_entity.id
_entity.type
_entity.pdbx_description
1 polymer ?
#
loop_
_entity_poly.entity_id
_entity_poly.type
_entity_poly.pdbx_seq_one_letter_code
_entity_poly.pdbx_strand_id
1 'polypeptide(L)'
;MTKAPSIWQSQKKLYEKHNNTADGRIRIWLGIRTVMNSTDRLLLETRDAARELKTGIHMHVAEIPYENQVVMETRKADHGTVTFLDKIDFLQENLLAAHTVCINDTEIGFLSRSGVKVSHCPASAMRMLGFARIREMLNAGITVSLGTDGAPSNNRMSIVDEMYLASLINKGREVHENGTTDPTAFPAETLLKMVTINGAKSVLWDNEIGSLEIGKKADMVVINPFSWSMVPIHDCISNLVYCMRTENIVSVMCNGRWIMRDKKILNVDEEEVISLAKEASSKLLRRAGIKLPSRMNVIH
;
A
#
# COMPACT_ATOMS: atom_id res chain seq x y z
N MET A 1 28.13 -10.89 -29.02
CA MET A 1 26.74 -10.57 -28.68
C MET A 1 26.69 -10.06 -27.25
N THR A 2 26.58 -8.76 -27.05
CA THR A 2 26.38 -8.16 -25.72
C THR A 2 25.01 -8.61 -25.20
N LYS A 3 24.99 -9.46 -24.15
CA LYS A 3 23.74 -9.81 -23.46
C LYS A 3 23.04 -8.50 -23.08
N ALA A 4 21.78 -8.35 -23.46
CA ALA A 4 20.97 -7.25 -22.96
C ALA A 4 21.12 -7.21 -21.42
N PRO A 5 21.35 -6.03 -20.82
CA PRO A 5 21.47 -5.92 -19.37
C PRO A 5 20.25 -6.60 -18.73
N SER A 6 20.48 -7.48 -17.75
CA SER A 6 19.36 -8.14 -17.05
C SER A 6 18.44 -7.07 -16.48
N ILE A 7 17.13 -7.31 -16.51
CA ILE A 7 16.09 -6.32 -16.13
C ILE A 7 16.34 -5.72 -14.73
N TRP A 8 16.98 -6.47 -13.82
CA TRP A 8 17.33 -5.95 -12.50
C TRP A 8 18.49 -4.94 -12.50
N GLN A 9 19.35 -4.89 -13.54
CA GLN A 9 20.47 -3.93 -13.61
C GLN A 9 19.99 -2.48 -13.70
N SER A 10 18.84 -2.21 -14.34
CA SER A 10 18.26 -0.87 -14.32
C SER A 10 17.81 -0.49 -12.91
N GLN A 11 17.23 -1.43 -12.16
CA GLN A 11 16.84 -1.23 -10.76
C GLN A 11 18.07 -1.05 -9.86
N LYS A 12 19.17 -1.80 -10.09
CA LYS A 12 20.45 -1.60 -9.39
C LYS A 12 21.00 -0.19 -9.61
N LYS A 13 21.00 0.30 -10.86
CA LYS A 13 21.44 1.66 -11.18
C LYS A 13 20.57 2.73 -10.49
N LEU A 14 19.25 2.52 -10.41
CA LEU A 14 18.37 3.41 -9.65
C LEU A 14 18.71 3.38 -8.16
N TYR A 15 18.96 2.20 -7.60
CA TYR A 15 19.38 2.03 -6.21
C TYR A 15 20.68 2.79 -5.94
N GLU A 16 21.74 2.52 -6.71
CA GLU A 16 23.05 3.17 -6.55
C GLU A 16 22.97 4.70 -6.68
N LYS A 17 22.09 5.20 -7.55
CA LYS A 17 21.94 6.63 -7.80
C LYS A 17 21.10 7.36 -6.74
N HIS A 18 20.05 6.74 -6.23
CA HIS A 18 19.00 7.44 -5.47
C HIS A 18 18.81 6.94 -4.04
N ASN A 19 19.28 5.74 -3.71
CA ASN A 19 19.12 5.20 -2.36
C ASN A 19 19.87 6.07 -1.33
N ASN A 20 19.21 6.35 -0.20
CA ASN A 20 19.69 7.22 0.88
C ASN A 20 19.95 8.69 0.48
N THR A 21 19.49 9.13 -0.70
CA THR A 21 19.53 10.55 -1.07
C THR A 21 18.47 11.36 -0.31
N ALA A 22 18.52 12.70 -0.46
CA ALA A 22 17.61 13.63 0.21
C ALA A 22 17.57 13.44 1.73
N ASP A 23 18.75 13.42 2.37
CA ASP A 23 18.92 13.21 3.81
C ASP A 23 18.31 11.89 4.31
N GLY A 24 18.42 10.84 3.48
CA GLY A 24 17.87 9.51 3.79
C GLY A 24 16.36 9.37 3.60
N ARG A 25 15.67 10.37 3.04
CA ARG A 25 14.20 10.31 2.77
C ARG A 25 13.84 9.46 1.54
N ILE A 26 14.79 9.16 0.66
CA ILE A 26 14.56 8.34 -0.53
C ILE A 26 15.28 7.01 -0.35
N ARG A 27 14.54 5.89 -0.40
CA ARG A 27 15.11 4.54 -0.50
C ARG A 27 14.52 3.81 -1.68
N ILE A 28 15.34 2.96 -2.28
CA ILE A 28 14.98 2.26 -3.51
C ILE A 28 14.76 0.79 -3.20
N TRP A 29 13.56 0.31 -3.49
CA TRP A 29 13.19 -1.11 -3.43
C TRP A 29 13.15 -1.68 -4.84
N LEU A 30 13.31 -3.00 -4.96
CA LEU A 30 13.17 -3.68 -6.23
C LEU A 30 11.68 -3.99 -6.49
N GLY A 31 11.19 -3.66 -7.68
CA GLY A 31 9.81 -3.86 -8.08
C GLY A 31 9.65 -5.06 -9.02
N ILE A 32 8.70 -5.93 -8.69
CA ILE A 32 8.17 -6.97 -9.58
C ILE A 32 6.67 -6.71 -9.74
N ARG A 33 6.14 -6.71 -10.97
CA ARG A 33 4.71 -6.41 -11.16
C ARG A 33 3.82 -7.50 -10.55
N THR A 34 3.90 -8.71 -11.10
CA THR A 34 3.16 -9.92 -10.67
C THR A 34 3.98 -11.15 -11.08
N VAL A 35 3.60 -12.32 -10.58
CA VAL A 35 4.20 -13.60 -10.99
C VAL A 35 3.91 -13.91 -12.47
N MET A 36 2.74 -13.53 -12.98
CA MET A 36 2.32 -13.78 -14.37
C MET A 36 3.24 -13.10 -15.39
N ASN A 37 3.82 -11.96 -15.04
CA ASN A 37 4.71 -11.19 -15.91
C ASN A 37 6.20 -11.42 -15.60
N SER A 38 6.53 -12.44 -14.80
CA SER A 38 7.88 -12.68 -14.32
C SER A 38 8.34 -14.11 -14.59
N THR A 39 9.55 -14.24 -15.11
CA THR A 39 10.22 -15.54 -15.21
C THR A 39 10.79 -15.94 -13.85
N ASP A 40 10.95 -17.23 -13.60
CA ASP A 40 11.53 -17.75 -12.35
C ASP A 40 12.94 -17.20 -12.14
N ARG A 41 13.70 -17.11 -13.24
CA ARG A 41 15.02 -16.47 -13.24
C ARG A 41 14.96 -15.01 -12.77
N LEU A 42 13.99 -14.22 -13.24
CA LEU A 42 13.83 -12.83 -12.82
C LEU A 42 13.50 -12.74 -11.33
N LEU A 43 12.61 -13.62 -10.82
CA LEU A 43 12.27 -13.67 -9.41
C LEU A 43 13.50 -14.00 -8.56
N LEU A 44 14.21 -15.07 -8.88
CA LEU A 44 15.40 -15.51 -8.13
C LEU A 44 16.53 -14.46 -8.18
N GLU A 45 16.83 -13.91 -9.37
CA GLU A 45 17.86 -12.85 -9.49
C GLU A 45 17.46 -11.59 -8.72
N THR A 46 16.18 -11.23 -8.67
CA THR A 46 15.70 -10.07 -7.90
C THR A 46 15.77 -10.32 -6.39
N ARG A 47 15.43 -11.53 -5.94
CA ARG A 47 15.60 -11.95 -4.53
C ARG A 47 17.05 -11.83 -4.11
N ASP A 48 17.95 -12.42 -4.87
CA ASP A 48 19.38 -12.45 -4.55
C ASP A 48 19.98 -11.03 -4.58
N ALA A 49 19.56 -10.20 -5.55
CA ALA A 49 19.96 -8.79 -5.62
C ALA A 49 19.42 -7.96 -4.44
N ALA A 50 18.16 -8.16 -4.03
CA ALA A 50 17.60 -7.46 -2.86
C ALA A 50 18.38 -7.79 -1.58
N ARG A 51 18.79 -9.05 -1.44
CA ARG A 51 19.65 -9.52 -0.34
C ARG A 51 21.04 -8.88 -0.38
N GLU A 52 21.69 -8.86 -1.55
CA GLU A 52 23.00 -8.19 -1.74
C GLU A 52 22.93 -6.69 -1.37
N LEU A 53 21.89 -6.01 -1.85
CA LEU A 53 21.68 -4.57 -1.67
C LEU A 53 21.07 -4.21 -0.30
N LYS A 54 20.68 -5.20 0.51
CA LYS A 54 19.96 -5.00 1.79
C LYS A 54 18.75 -4.07 1.64
N THR A 55 17.96 -4.31 0.60
CA THR A 55 16.73 -3.57 0.32
C THR A 55 15.55 -4.53 0.20
N GLY A 56 14.33 -3.99 0.14
CA GLY A 56 13.14 -4.79 0.00
C GLY A 56 12.69 -5.01 -1.45
N ILE A 57 11.68 -5.87 -1.58
CA ILE A 57 10.99 -6.18 -2.82
C ILE A 57 9.53 -5.78 -2.66
N HIS A 58 8.99 -5.06 -3.64
CA HIS A 58 7.55 -4.78 -3.72
C HIS A 58 6.94 -5.55 -4.89
N MET A 59 5.88 -6.31 -4.62
CA MET A 59 5.23 -7.17 -5.61
C MET A 59 3.73 -7.26 -5.38
N HIS A 60 2.93 -7.29 -6.44
CA HIS A 60 1.51 -7.67 -6.33
C HIS A 60 1.44 -9.20 -6.30
N VAL A 61 0.77 -9.74 -5.29
CA VAL A 61 0.75 -11.17 -4.98
C VAL A 61 -0.69 -11.61 -4.78
N ALA A 62 -1.12 -12.64 -5.51
CA ALA A 62 -2.44 -13.24 -5.40
C ALA A 62 -3.57 -12.19 -5.43
N GLU A 63 -3.50 -11.28 -6.40
CA GLU A 63 -4.40 -10.13 -6.52
C GLU A 63 -5.79 -10.57 -6.99
N ILE A 64 -5.85 -11.56 -7.89
CA ILE A 64 -7.08 -12.10 -8.49
C ILE A 64 -7.03 -13.63 -8.61
N PRO A 65 -8.18 -14.33 -8.67
CA PRO A 65 -8.20 -15.79 -8.78
C PRO A 65 -7.50 -16.33 -10.04
N TYR A 66 -7.56 -15.57 -11.14
CA TYR A 66 -6.89 -15.93 -12.39
C TYR A 66 -5.37 -16.01 -12.25
N GLU A 67 -4.76 -15.20 -11.37
CA GLU A 67 -3.33 -15.25 -11.10
C GLU A 67 -2.93 -16.63 -10.53
N ASN A 68 -3.70 -17.10 -9.54
CA ASN A 68 -3.46 -18.42 -8.95
C ASN A 68 -3.63 -19.55 -9.99
N GLN A 69 -4.66 -19.48 -10.83
CA GLN A 69 -4.89 -20.45 -11.91
C GLN A 69 -3.68 -20.53 -12.85
N VAL A 70 -3.18 -19.39 -13.31
CA VAL A 70 -2.01 -19.33 -14.20
C VAL A 70 -0.78 -19.96 -13.55
N VAL A 71 -0.55 -19.73 -12.26
CA VAL A 71 0.59 -20.31 -11.54
C VAL A 71 0.46 -21.82 -11.39
N MET A 72 -0.73 -22.33 -11.06
CA MET A 72 -0.98 -23.78 -11.00
C MET A 72 -0.67 -24.44 -12.36
N GLU A 73 -1.16 -23.85 -13.45
CA GLU A 73 -1.01 -24.41 -14.78
C GLU A 73 0.43 -24.36 -15.30
N THR A 74 1.08 -23.20 -15.16
CA THR A 74 2.37 -22.89 -15.80
C THR A 74 3.59 -23.19 -14.93
N ARG A 75 3.41 -23.30 -13.61
CA ARG A 75 4.49 -23.60 -12.64
C ARG A 75 4.25 -24.85 -11.81
N LYS A 76 3.12 -25.54 -12.02
CA LYS A 76 2.76 -26.78 -11.31
C LYS A 76 2.84 -26.61 -9.79
N ALA A 77 2.31 -25.49 -9.32
CA ALA A 77 2.13 -25.24 -7.90
C ALA A 77 0.85 -25.94 -7.41
N ASP A 78 0.86 -26.42 -6.17
CA ASP A 78 -0.26 -27.18 -5.62
C ASP A 78 -1.50 -26.31 -5.36
N HIS A 79 -1.33 -24.98 -5.22
CA HIS A 79 -2.44 -24.06 -5.00
C HIS A 79 -2.32 -22.72 -5.72
N GLY A 80 -1.52 -21.78 -5.22
CA GLY A 80 -1.57 -20.39 -5.70
C GLY A 80 -0.21 -19.72 -5.81
N THR A 81 -0.22 -18.43 -6.09
CA THR A 81 0.99 -17.61 -6.18
C THR A 81 1.83 -17.73 -4.92
N VAL A 82 1.22 -17.62 -3.74
CA VAL A 82 1.97 -17.68 -2.47
C VAL A 82 2.64 -19.04 -2.29
N THR A 83 1.92 -20.12 -2.57
CA THR A 83 2.47 -21.50 -2.53
C THR A 83 3.67 -21.65 -3.46
N PHE A 84 3.60 -21.11 -4.68
CA PHE A 84 4.74 -21.12 -5.61
C PHE A 84 5.92 -20.30 -5.10
N LEU A 85 5.68 -19.08 -4.61
CA LEU A 85 6.72 -18.21 -4.10
C LEU A 85 7.41 -18.80 -2.86
N ASP A 86 6.69 -19.54 -2.01
CA ASP A 86 7.26 -20.29 -0.88
C ASP A 86 8.20 -21.40 -1.39
N LYS A 87 7.74 -22.19 -2.37
CA LYS A 87 8.51 -23.31 -2.97
C LYS A 87 9.86 -22.87 -3.55
N ILE A 88 9.95 -21.66 -4.10
CA ILE A 88 11.19 -21.13 -4.68
C ILE A 88 12.00 -20.26 -3.70
N ASP A 89 11.63 -20.25 -2.41
CA ASP A 89 12.28 -19.44 -1.37
C ASP A 89 12.30 -17.94 -1.73
N PHE A 90 11.19 -17.42 -2.28
CA PHE A 90 11.03 -16.00 -2.63
C PHE A 90 10.29 -15.23 -1.54
N LEU A 91 9.42 -15.89 -0.77
CA LEU A 91 8.81 -15.28 0.41
C LEU A 91 9.89 -15.04 1.46
N GLN A 92 10.18 -13.78 1.76
CA GLN A 92 11.22 -13.35 2.70
C GLN A 92 10.71 -12.14 3.49
N GLU A 93 11.38 -11.83 4.61
CA GLU A 93 10.95 -10.75 5.51
C GLU A 93 10.99 -9.34 4.89
N ASN A 94 11.75 -9.18 3.80
CA ASN A 94 11.89 -7.94 3.04
C ASN A 94 10.94 -7.86 1.83
N LEU A 95 9.98 -8.79 1.71
CA LEU A 95 8.92 -8.73 0.70
C LEU A 95 7.71 -7.96 1.25
N LEU A 96 7.29 -6.93 0.50
CA LEU A 96 6.01 -6.26 0.64
C LEU A 96 5.05 -6.77 -0.45
N ALA A 97 4.09 -7.59 -0.04
CA ALA A 97 3.04 -8.14 -0.88
C ALA A 97 1.84 -7.18 -0.94
N ALA A 98 1.60 -6.58 -2.10
CA ALA A 98 0.42 -5.75 -2.33
C ALA A 98 -0.82 -6.62 -2.58
N HIS A 99 -1.97 -6.15 -2.08
CA HIS A 99 -3.29 -6.78 -2.18
C HIS A 99 -3.44 -8.06 -1.39
N THR A 100 -2.85 -9.17 -1.85
CA THR A 100 -2.93 -10.49 -1.20
C THR A 100 -4.39 -10.91 -0.90
N VAL A 101 -5.26 -10.83 -1.91
CA VAL A 101 -6.71 -11.04 -1.75
C VAL A 101 -7.06 -12.53 -1.82
N CYS A 102 -6.55 -13.23 -2.83
CA CYS A 102 -6.95 -14.59 -3.15
C CYS A 102 -6.00 -15.62 -2.54
N ILE A 103 -6.03 -15.76 -1.21
CA ILE A 103 -5.18 -16.72 -0.48
C ILE A 103 -5.98 -17.59 0.50
N ASN A 104 -5.45 -18.76 0.82
CA ASN A 104 -6.03 -19.69 1.80
C ASN A 104 -5.26 -19.69 3.15
N ASP A 105 -5.72 -20.47 4.13
CA ASP A 105 -5.11 -20.54 5.47
C ASP A 105 -3.66 -21.05 5.44
N THR A 106 -3.36 -22.03 4.59
CA THR A 106 -2.01 -22.56 4.42
C THR A 106 -1.05 -21.48 3.92
N GLU A 107 -1.50 -20.67 2.95
CA GLU A 107 -0.74 -19.57 2.38
C GLU A 107 -0.55 -18.41 3.37
N ILE A 108 -1.54 -18.11 4.23
CA ILE A 108 -1.37 -17.21 5.38
C ILE A 108 -0.24 -17.72 6.28
N GLY A 109 -0.20 -19.04 6.55
CA GLY A 109 0.87 -19.67 7.31
C GLY A 109 2.27 -19.48 6.67
N PHE A 110 2.36 -19.56 5.35
CA PHE A 110 3.61 -19.33 4.61
C PHE A 110 4.07 -17.87 4.73
N LEU A 111 3.16 -16.91 4.53
CA LEU A 111 3.47 -15.48 4.65
C LEU A 111 3.94 -15.13 6.08
N SER A 112 3.25 -15.65 7.09
CA SER A 112 3.59 -15.45 8.51
C SER A 112 4.98 -16.00 8.84
N ARG A 113 5.24 -17.27 8.53
CA ARG A 113 6.53 -17.92 8.79
C ARG A 113 7.69 -17.19 8.12
N SER A 114 7.50 -16.74 6.89
CA SER A 114 8.54 -16.05 6.12
C SER A 114 8.68 -14.57 6.49
N GLY A 115 7.85 -14.07 7.42
CA GLY A 115 7.86 -12.68 7.85
C GLY A 115 7.45 -11.70 6.76
N VAL A 116 6.69 -12.12 5.74
CA VAL A 116 6.24 -11.23 4.65
C VAL A 116 5.35 -10.12 5.23
N LYS A 117 5.44 -8.93 4.64
CA LYS A 117 4.60 -7.78 4.99
C LYS A 117 3.51 -7.63 3.92
N VAL A 118 2.31 -7.21 4.31
CA VAL A 118 1.18 -7.05 3.38
C VAL A 118 0.72 -5.59 3.34
N SER A 119 0.54 -5.05 2.14
CA SER A 119 -0.14 -3.77 1.92
C SER A 119 -1.55 -4.00 1.41
N HIS A 120 -2.54 -3.80 2.29
CA HIS A 120 -3.95 -3.90 1.97
C HIS A 120 -4.45 -2.59 1.34
N CYS A 121 -5.05 -2.69 0.14
CA CYS A 121 -5.60 -1.55 -0.58
C CYS A 121 -7.13 -1.66 -0.68
N PRO A 122 -7.89 -1.32 0.38
CA PRO A 122 -9.31 -1.66 0.50
C PRO A 122 -10.17 -1.09 -0.63
N ALA A 123 -9.98 0.18 -1.03
CA ALA A 123 -10.82 0.77 -2.08
C ALA A 123 -10.63 0.09 -3.44
N SER A 124 -9.37 -0.15 -3.82
CA SER A 124 -9.04 -0.86 -5.06
C SER A 124 -9.53 -2.31 -5.02
N ALA A 125 -9.29 -3.00 -3.89
CA ALA A 125 -9.72 -4.37 -3.69
C ALA A 125 -11.25 -4.52 -3.83
N MET A 126 -12.01 -3.66 -3.15
CA MET A 126 -13.47 -3.69 -3.23
C MET A 126 -14.03 -3.32 -4.60
N ARG A 127 -13.29 -2.53 -5.38
CA ARG A 127 -13.72 -2.15 -6.72
C ARG A 127 -13.58 -3.28 -7.73
N MET A 128 -12.54 -4.12 -7.61
CA MET A 128 -12.17 -5.04 -8.71
C MET A 128 -11.68 -6.43 -8.29
N LEU A 129 -11.25 -6.64 -7.03
CA LEU A 129 -10.47 -7.82 -6.64
C LEU A 129 -11.21 -8.75 -5.68
N GLY A 130 -11.91 -8.20 -4.69
CA GLY A 130 -12.64 -8.95 -3.65
C GLY A 130 -12.25 -8.55 -2.22
N PHE A 131 -12.55 -9.44 -1.27
CA PHE A 131 -12.28 -9.23 0.15
C PHE A 131 -10.98 -9.92 0.57
N ALA A 132 -10.01 -9.13 1.04
CA ALA A 132 -8.78 -9.69 1.61
C ALA A 132 -9.02 -10.20 3.04
N ARG A 133 -8.31 -11.27 3.42
CA ARG A 133 -8.45 -11.98 4.70
C ARG A 133 -7.63 -11.32 5.83
N ILE A 134 -7.87 -10.03 6.06
CA ILE A 134 -6.95 -9.23 6.89
C ILE A 134 -6.99 -9.64 8.36
N ARG A 135 -8.15 -10.03 8.90
CA ARG A 135 -8.27 -10.49 10.29
C ARG A 135 -7.43 -11.72 10.52
N GLU A 136 -7.49 -12.68 9.60
CA GLU A 136 -6.71 -13.91 9.65
C GLU A 136 -5.22 -13.63 9.52
N MET A 137 -4.80 -12.73 8.62
CA MET A 137 -3.41 -12.31 8.51
C MET A 137 -2.88 -11.68 9.80
N LEU A 138 -3.63 -10.74 10.38
CA LEU A 138 -3.25 -10.08 11.65
C LEU A 138 -3.15 -11.09 12.80
N ASN A 139 -4.11 -12.02 12.90
CA ASN A 139 -4.12 -13.07 13.92
C ASN A 139 -2.93 -14.04 13.75
N ALA A 140 -2.49 -14.27 12.51
CA ALA A 140 -1.29 -15.04 12.22
C ALA A 140 0.02 -14.27 12.44
N GLY A 141 -0.04 -13.02 12.93
CA GLY A 141 1.14 -12.19 13.22
C GLY A 141 1.75 -11.51 11.99
N ILE A 142 1.05 -11.52 10.84
CA ILE A 142 1.51 -10.80 9.64
C ILE A 142 1.36 -9.30 9.89
N THR A 143 2.42 -8.55 9.60
CA THR A 143 2.34 -7.08 9.55
C THR A 143 1.53 -6.68 8.34
N VAL A 144 0.36 -6.10 8.58
CA VAL A 144 -0.49 -5.52 7.53
C VAL A 144 -0.49 -3.99 7.66
N SER A 145 -0.23 -3.30 6.55
CA SER A 145 -0.38 -1.86 6.38
C SER A 145 -1.51 -1.52 5.41
N LEU A 146 -1.91 -0.26 5.34
CA LEU A 146 -2.82 0.22 4.29
C LEU A 146 -2.08 0.94 3.16
N GLY A 147 -2.59 0.79 1.94
CA GLY A 147 -2.16 1.52 0.76
C GLY A 147 -3.35 1.99 -0.06
N THR A 148 -3.19 3.03 -0.87
CA THR A 148 -4.28 3.53 -1.71
C THR A 148 -4.39 2.80 -3.05
N ASP A 149 -3.34 2.11 -3.47
CA ASP A 149 -3.13 1.68 -4.87
C ASP A 149 -3.19 2.90 -5.83
N GLY A 150 -3.39 2.67 -7.13
CA GLY A 150 -3.42 3.68 -8.17
C GLY A 150 -4.71 4.51 -8.23
N ALA A 151 -4.56 5.76 -8.68
CA ALA A 151 -5.68 6.66 -8.91
C ALA A 151 -6.78 6.11 -9.85
N PRO A 152 -6.54 5.21 -10.82
CA PRO A 152 -7.62 4.64 -11.63
C PRO A 152 -8.51 3.60 -10.92
N SER A 153 -8.03 2.97 -9.84
CA SER A 153 -8.71 1.90 -9.11
C SER A 153 -9.28 2.36 -7.75
N ASN A 154 -8.78 3.46 -7.18
CA ASN A 154 -9.27 4.05 -5.92
C ASN A 154 -10.04 5.37 -6.16
N ASN A 155 -9.30 6.27 -6.81
CA ASN A 155 -9.56 7.67 -7.17
C ASN A 155 -9.50 8.73 -6.07
N ARG A 156 -9.53 8.40 -4.77
CA ARG A 156 -9.42 9.38 -3.67
C ARG A 156 -7.99 9.63 -3.21
N MET A 157 -7.13 8.61 -3.28
CA MET A 157 -5.72 8.67 -2.86
C MET A 157 -5.55 9.19 -1.41
N SER A 158 -6.46 8.82 -0.52
CA SER A 158 -6.51 9.29 0.88
C SER A 158 -6.35 8.11 1.83
N ILE A 159 -5.28 8.12 2.63
CA ILE A 159 -5.08 7.07 3.65
C ILE A 159 -6.12 7.15 4.78
N VAL A 160 -6.71 8.34 5.00
CA VAL A 160 -7.82 8.53 5.94
C VAL A 160 -9.07 7.80 5.45
N ASP A 161 -9.37 7.91 4.15
CA ASP A 161 -10.50 7.22 3.55
C ASP A 161 -10.27 5.70 3.51
N GLU A 162 -9.04 5.25 3.20
CA GLU A 162 -8.69 3.82 3.26
C GLU A 162 -8.84 3.26 4.67
N MET A 163 -8.47 4.03 5.70
CA MET A 163 -8.58 3.61 7.10
C MET A 163 -10.05 3.42 7.53
N TYR A 164 -10.90 4.39 7.19
CA TYR A 164 -12.34 4.28 7.42
C TYR A 164 -12.93 3.08 6.66
N LEU A 165 -12.60 2.96 5.37
CA LEU A 165 -13.13 1.89 4.53
C LEU A 165 -12.69 0.51 5.03
N ALA A 166 -11.40 0.33 5.35
CA ALA A 166 -10.87 -0.92 5.91
C ALA A 166 -11.67 -1.37 7.14
N SER A 167 -12.03 -0.42 8.02
CA SER A 167 -12.83 -0.70 9.20
C SER A 167 -14.19 -1.31 8.88
N LEU A 168 -14.90 -0.73 7.90
CA LEU A 168 -16.24 -1.17 7.53
C LEU A 168 -16.23 -2.47 6.75
N ILE A 169 -15.37 -2.58 5.74
CA ILE A 169 -15.38 -3.74 4.84
C ILE A 169 -14.98 -5.02 5.56
N ASN A 170 -14.02 -4.95 6.49
CA ASN A 170 -13.57 -6.13 7.24
C ASN A 170 -14.66 -6.59 8.20
N LYS A 171 -15.29 -5.66 8.95
CA LYS A 171 -16.45 -6.00 9.82
C LYS A 171 -17.61 -6.60 9.02
N GLY A 172 -17.94 -6.00 7.87
CA GLY A 172 -19.01 -6.50 6.99
C GLY A 172 -18.69 -7.88 6.41
N ARG A 173 -17.44 -8.11 6.01
CA ARG A 173 -16.95 -9.41 5.53
C ARG A 173 -17.04 -10.49 6.61
N GLU A 174 -16.70 -10.20 7.86
CA GLU A 174 -16.84 -11.17 8.95
C GLU A 174 -18.29 -11.66 9.10
N VAL A 175 -19.27 -10.77 9.00
CA VAL A 175 -20.69 -11.16 9.02
C VAL A 175 -21.05 -11.98 7.79
N HIS A 176 -20.58 -11.57 6.61
CA HIS A 176 -20.86 -12.27 5.35
C HIS A 176 -20.32 -13.70 5.34
N GLU A 177 -19.08 -13.91 5.81
CA GLU A 177 -18.44 -15.22 5.78
C GLU A 177 -18.80 -16.11 6.97
N ASN A 178 -18.87 -15.55 8.19
CA ASN A 178 -19.07 -16.34 9.41
C ASN A 178 -20.55 -16.41 9.85
N GLY A 179 -21.42 -15.58 9.29
CA GLY A 179 -22.83 -15.48 9.69
C GLY A 179 -23.06 -14.87 11.08
N THR A 180 -22.01 -14.37 11.73
CA THR A 180 -22.06 -13.81 13.08
C THR A 180 -21.56 -12.37 13.11
N THR A 181 -22.22 -11.52 13.90
CA THR A 181 -21.79 -10.14 14.12
C THR A 181 -20.86 -10.02 15.31
N ASP A 182 -19.64 -9.54 15.04
CA ASP A 182 -18.71 -9.06 16.07
C ASP A 182 -18.39 -7.58 15.81
N PRO A 183 -19.04 -6.64 16.52
CA PRO A 183 -18.77 -5.20 16.35
C PRO A 183 -17.38 -4.80 16.87
N THR A 184 -16.71 -5.66 17.63
CA THR A 184 -15.36 -5.45 18.17
C THR A 184 -14.26 -5.99 17.24
N ALA A 185 -14.63 -6.71 16.18
CA ALA A 185 -13.71 -7.10 15.12
C ALA A 185 -13.08 -5.83 14.51
N PHE A 186 -11.75 -5.84 14.36
CA PHE A 186 -11.02 -4.68 13.83
C PHE A 186 -11.17 -3.40 14.69
N PRO A 187 -10.55 -3.36 15.89
CA PRO A 187 -10.61 -2.18 16.75
C PRO A 187 -9.79 -1.02 16.15
N ALA A 188 -10.15 0.22 16.52
CA ALA A 188 -9.60 1.43 15.93
C ALA A 188 -8.07 1.53 16.09
N GLU A 189 -7.53 1.07 17.22
CA GLU A 189 -6.11 1.00 17.51
C GLU A 189 -5.35 0.13 16.52
N THR A 190 -5.98 -0.95 16.04
CA THR A 190 -5.38 -1.84 15.03
C THR A 190 -5.26 -1.09 13.71
N LEU A 191 -6.32 -0.41 13.28
CA LEU A 191 -6.30 0.38 12.05
C LEU A 191 -5.32 1.56 12.12
N LEU A 192 -5.25 2.24 13.27
CA LEU A 192 -4.26 3.29 13.46
C LEU A 192 -2.83 2.76 13.34
N LYS A 193 -2.54 1.57 13.90
CA LYS A 193 -1.25 0.90 13.70
C LYS A 193 -1.01 0.56 12.23
N MET A 194 -2.03 0.09 11.49
CA MET A 194 -1.94 -0.23 10.06
C MET A 194 -1.54 0.97 9.19
N VAL A 195 -1.95 2.19 9.55
CA VAL A 195 -1.59 3.43 8.83
C VAL A 195 -0.36 4.15 9.39
N THR A 196 0.24 3.63 10.48
CA THR A 196 1.42 4.23 11.13
C THR A 196 2.56 3.21 11.26
N ILE A 197 2.74 2.60 12.43
CA ILE A 197 3.88 1.74 12.75
C ILE A 197 3.93 0.48 11.87
N ASN A 198 2.79 -0.11 11.49
CA ASN A 198 2.81 -1.23 10.56
C ASN A 198 3.16 -0.77 9.14
N GLY A 199 2.77 0.44 8.74
CA GLY A 199 3.23 1.06 7.49
C GLY A 199 4.76 1.17 7.47
N ALA A 200 5.35 1.66 8.58
CA ALA A 200 6.79 1.73 8.74
C ALA A 200 7.46 0.34 8.70
N LYS A 201 6.90 -0.66 9.40
CA LYS A 201 7.39 -2.05 9.38
C LYS A 201 7.30 -2.67 7.98
N SER A 202 6.22 -2.39 7.24
CA SER A 202 6.00 -2.88 5.88
C SER A 202 7.06 -2.40 4.89
N VAL A 203 7.63 -1.22 5.14
CA VAL A 203 8.72 -0.63 4.33
C VAL A 203 10.09 -0.73 4.99
N LEU A 204 10.21 -1.46 6.11
CA LEU A 204 11.45 -1.69 6.89
C LEU A 204 12.08 -0.42 7.50
N TRP A 205 11.26 0.54 7.92
CA TRP A 205 11.70 1.82 8.52
C TRP A 205 11.18 2.01 9.95
N ASP A 206 10.71 0.95 10.60
CA ASP A 206 10.10 1.04 11.93
C ASP A 206 11.05 1.46 13.04
N ASN A 207 12.37 1.38 12.83
CA ASN A 207 13.36 1.98 13.72
C ASN A 207 13.48 3.51 13.58
N GLU A 208 12.90 4.10 12.53
CA GLU A 208 13.09 5.51 12.17
C GLU A 208 11.80 6.32 12.10
N ILE A 209 10.67 5.70 11.77
CA ILE A 209 9.36 6.36 11.63
C ILE A 209 8.21 5.47 12.16
N GLY A 210 6.99 5.98 12.08
CA GLY A 210 5.77 5.23 12.39
C GLY A 210 5.28 5.36 13.83
N SER A 211 6.05 6.04 14.70
CA SER A 211 5.66 6.35 16.08
C SER A 211 6.43 7.56 16.60
N LEU A 212 5.90 8.19 17.66
CA LEU A 212 6.53 9.30 18.36
C LEU A 212 7.39 8.77 19.51
N GLU A 213 8.61 8.36 19.20
CA GLU A 213 9.58 7.82 20.15
C GLU A 213 10.91 8.58 20.03
N ILE A 214 11.62 8.76 21.15
CA ILE A 214 12.93 9.42 21.16
C ILE A 214 13.88 8.68 20.21
N GLY A 215 14.56 9.42 19.33
CA GLY A 215 15.49 8.88 18.34
C GLY A 215 14.90 8.64 16.95
N LYS A 216 13.56 8.60 16.81
CA LYS A 216 12.90 8.54 15.51
C LYS A 216 12.84 9.91 14.82
N LYS A 217 12.66 9.90 13.50
CA LYS A 217 12.48 11.10 12.69
C LYS A 217 11.19 11.81 13.07
N ALA A 218 11.21 13.14 13.03
CA ALA A 218 10.03 13.97 13.23
C ALA A 218 9.13 13.98 11.98
N ASP A 219 8.42 12.88 11.79
CA ASP A 219 7.36 12.69 10.79
C ASP A 219 6.02 12.73 11.53
N MET A 220 5.27 13.81 11.35
CA MET A 220 4.11 14.11 12.19
C MET A 220 2.96 14.70 11.38
N VAL A 221 1.74 14.37 11.78
CA VAL A 221 0.50 15.01 11.30
C VAL A 221 -0.18 15.73 12.47
N VAL A 222 -0.61 16.95 12.24
CA VAL A 222 -1.39 17.74 13.21
C VAL A 222 -2.83 17.78 12.74
N ILE A 223 -3.73 17.43 13.64
CA ILE A 223 -5.15 17.23 13.33
C ILE A 223 -5.95 18.23 14.15
N ASN A 224 -6.89 18.93 13.51
CA ASN A 224 -7.91 19.73 14.18
C ASN A 224 -9.15 18.87 14.42
N PRO A 225 -9.44 18.48 15.67
CA PRO A 225 -10.56 17.61 15.97
C PRO A 225 -11.86 18.38 16.25
N PHE A 226 -11.85 19.72 16.18
CA PHE A 226 -12.98 20.58 16.53
C PHE A 226 -13.81 21.02 15.32
N SER A 227 -13.78 20.24 14.23
CA SER A 227 -14.68 20.44 13.09
C SER A 227 -15.95 19.61 13.25
N TRP A 228 -16.97 19.96 12.46
CA TRP A 228 -18.25 19.24 12.42
C TRP A 228 -18.12 17.74 12.12
N SER A 229 -17.05 17.30 11.45
CA SER A 229 -16.84 15.89 11.13
C SER A 229 -16.35 15.07 12.33
N MET A 230 -15.77 15.69 13.36
CA MET A 230 -15.11 14.99 14.48
C MET A 230 -15.70 15.28 15.86
N VAL A 231 -16.68 16.18 16.00
CA VAL A 231 -17.31 16.48 17.30
C VAL A 231 -18.62 15.69 17.48
N PRO A 232 -18.92 15.19 18.70
CA PRO A 232 -18.11 15.24 19.92
C PRO A 232 -16.92 14.24 19.90
N ILE A 233 -15.91 14.51 20.74
CA ILE A 233 -14.73 13.65 20.91
C ILE A 233 -14.89 12.87 22.21
N HIS A 234 -15.38 11.63 22.11
CA HIS A 234 -15.48 10.73 23.27
C HIS A 234 -14.25 9.84 23.40
N ASP A 235 -13.72 9.36 22.28
CA ASP A 235 -12.48 8.58 22.21
C ASP A 235 -11.67 9.05 21.01
N CYS A 236 -10.46 9.56 21.25
CA CYS A 236 -9.65 10.17 20.20
C CYS A 236 -9.27 9.17 19.10
N ILE A 237 -9.01 7.90 19.44
CA ILE A 237 -8.57 6.88 18.48
C ILE A 237 -9.72 6.45 17.57
N SER A 238 -10.89 6.23 18.17
CA SER A 238 -12.15 6.00 17.48
C SER A 238 -12.47 7.16 16.54
N ASN A 239 -12.38 8.41 16.99
CA ASN A 239 -12.64 9.57 16.16
C ASN A 239 -11.64 9.67 14.98
N LEU A 240 -10.37 9.29 15.17
CA LEU A 240 -9.40 9.23 14.07
C LEU A 240 -9.79 8.23 12.99
N VAL A 241 -10.34 7.07 13.36
CA VAL A 241 -10.68 6.01 12.41
C VAL A 241 -12.05 6.21 11.77
N TYR A 242 -13.05 6.58 12.57
CA TYR A 242 -14.46 6.54 12.16
C TYR A 242 -15.03 7.90 11.74
N CYS A 243 -14.38 9.00 12.13
CA CYS A 243 -14.96 10.35 11.99
C CYS A 243 -14.05 11.31 11.20
N MET A 244 -12.73 11.14 11.31
CA MET A 244 -11.76 12.02 10.65
C MET A 244 -11.98 12.06 9.14
N ARG A 245 -11.83 13.25 8.57
CA ARG A 245 -11.68 13.45 7.14
C ARG A 245 -10.33 14.10 6.85
N THR A 246 -9.86 14.05 5.60
CA THR A 246 -8.57 14.65 5.21
C THR A 246 -8.50 16.13 5.55
N GLU A 247 -9.63 16.85 5.52
CA GLU A 247 -9.70 18.28 5.85
C GLU A 247 -9.44 18.58 7.33
N ASN A 248 -9.43 17.57 8.20
CA ASN A 248 -9.04 17.71 9.59
C ASN A 248 -7.52 17.83 9.76
N ILE A 249 -6.71 17.38 8.79
CA ILE A 249 -5.27 17.52 8.84
C ILE A 249 -4.93 18.99 8.55
N VAL A 250 -4.27 19.66 9.50
CA VAL A 250 -3.94 21.09 9.41
C VAL A 250 -2.46 21.35 9.18
N SER A 251 -1.58 20.45 9.60
CA SER A 251 -0.14 20.57 9.34
C SER A 251 0.49 19.20 9.18
N VAL A 252 1.55 19.12 8.38
CA VAL A 252 2.31 17.89 8.14
C VAL A 252 3.80 18.22 8.16
N MET A 253 4.54 17.45 8.94
CA MET A 253 6.00 17.52 9.05
C MET A 253 6.61 16.24 8.51
N CYS A 254 7.68 16.37 7.73
CA CYS A 254 8.51 15.27 7.27
C CYS A 254 9.97 15.58 7.58
N ASN A 255 10.63 14.67 8.31
CA ASN A 255 12.01 14.74 8.73
C ASN A 255 12.36 16.09 9.39
N GLY A 256 11.49 16.55 10.29
CA GLY A 256 11.67 17.82 11.02
C GLY A 256 11.31 19.08 10.22
N ARG A 257 10.84 18.95 8.98
CA ARG A 257 10.48 20.09 8.12
C ARG A 257 8.99 20.13 7.86
N TRP A 258 8.36 21.28 8.06
CA TRP A 258 6.97 21.49 7.67
C TRP A 258 6.85 21.43 6.14
N ILE A 259 6.01 20.53 5.64
CA ILE A 259 5.63 20.47 4.22
C ILE A 259 4.22 21.04 3.99
N MET A 260 3.39 21.02 5.03
CA MET A 260 2.13 21.75 5.10
C MET A 260 2.01 22.38 6.48
N ARG A 261 1.57 23.63 6.57
CA ARG A 261 1.30 24.32 7.84
C ARG A 261 0.07 25.19 7.72
N ASP A 262 -0.83 25.12 8.71
CA ASP A 262 -2.09 25.85 8.73
C ASP A 262 -2.90 25.72 7.42
N LYS A 263 -2.97 24.49 6.91
CA LYS A 263 -3.61 24.10 5.63
C LYS A 263 -2.98 24.70 4.37
N LYS A 264 -1.77 25.26 4.45
CA LYS A 264 -1.01 25.75 3.29
C LYS A 264 0.13 24.81 2.98
N ILE A 265 0.18 24.29 1.76
CA ILE A 265 1.31 23.49 1.29
C ILE A 265 2.49 24.44 1.02
N LEU A 266 3.68 24.08 1.52
CA LEU A 266 4.81 25.02 1.60
C LEU A 266 5.86 24.85 0.49
N ASN A 267 5.78 23.75 -0.26
CA ASN A 267 6.83 23.33 -1.18
C ASN A 267 6.36 23.16 -2.64
N VAL A 268 5.10 23.45 -2.94
CA VAL A 268 4.55 23.48 -4.30
C VAL A 268 3.54 24.62 -4.42
N ASP A 269 3.37 25.15 -5.63
CA ASP A 269 2.25 26.03 -5.98
C ASP A 269 1.05 25.15 -6.36
N GLU A 270 0.00 25.20 -5.53
CA GLU A 270 -1.20 24.36 -5.72
C GLU A 270 -1.94 24.69 -7.03
N GLU A 271 -2.01 25.97 -7.41
CA GLU A 271 -2.68 26.41 -8.64
C GLU A 271 -1.91 25.94 -9.88
N GLU A 272 -0.58 26.05 -9.83
CA GLU A 272 0.30 25.55 -10.90
C GLU A 272 0.14 24.03 -11.08
N VAL A 273 0.19 23.26 -9.99
CA VAL A 273 0.04 21.80 -10.04
C VAL A 273 -1.33 21.39 -10.62
N ILE A 274 -2.41 22.06 -10.20
CA ILE A 274 -3.75 21.81 -10.74
C ILE A 274 -3.81 22.13 -12.25
N SER A 275 -3.18 23.22 -12.68
CA SER A 275 -3.10 23.61 -14.09
C SER A 275 -2.33 22.56 -14.92
N LEU A 276 -1.15 22.13 -14.44
CA LEU A 276 -0.34 21.10 -15.08
C LEU A 276 -1.09 19.76 -15.17
N ALA A 277 -1.86 19.38 -14.14
CA ALA A 277 -2.67 18.18 -14.16
C ALA A 277 -3.76 18.22 -15.25
N LYS A 278 -4.45 19.35 -15.40
CA LYS A 278 -5.46 19.56 -16.47
C LYS A 278 -4.84 19.46 -17.86
N GLU A 279 -3.67 20.08 -18.05
CA GLU A 279 -2.96 20.04 -19.32
C GLU A 279 -2.47 18.63 -19.65
N ALA A 280 -1.86 17.94 -18.67
CA ALA A 280 -1.37 16.58 -18.82
C ALA A 280 -2.50 15.59 -19.17
N SER A 281 -3.65 15.72 -18.51
CA SER A 281 -4.86 14.93 -18.80
C SER A 281 -5.33 15.13 -20.23
N SER A 282 -5.45 16.38 -20.68
CA SER A 282 -5.87 16.73 -22.04
C SER A 282 -4.90 16.18 -23.10
N LYS A 283 -3.59 16.31 -22.86
CA LYS A 283 -2.54 15.75 -23.73
C LYS A 283 -2.61 14.22 -23.77
N LEU A 284 -2.84 13.56 -22.63
CA LEU A 284 -2.95 12.10 -22.54
C LEU A 284 -4.14 11.57 -23.34
N LEU A 285 -5.33 12.13 -23.15
CA LEU A 285 -6.55 11.73 -23.87
C LEU A 285 -6.36 11.84 -25.38
N ARG A 286 -5.75 12.93 -25.86
CA ARG A 286 -5.43 13.13 -27.27
C ARG A 286 -4.46 12.06 -27.81
N ARG A 287 -3.37 11.78 -27.09
CA ARG A 287 -2.40 10.74 -27.51
C ARG A 287 -3.01 9.34 -27.51
N ALA A 288 -3.90 9.06 -26.56
CA ALA A 288 -4.58 7.77 -26.45
C ALA A 288 -5.77 7.62 -27.41
N GLY A 289 -6.15 8.67 -28.14
CA GLY A 289 -7.33 8.66 -29.01
C GLY A 289 -8.66 8.53 -28.25
N ILE A 290 -8.68 8.81 -26.94
CA ILE A 290 -9.87 8.65 -26.10
C ILE A 290 -10.74 9.90 -26.22
N LYS A 291 -11.97 9.71 -26.69
CA LYS A 291 -13.02 10.75 -26.67
C LYS A 291 -14.02 10.42 -25.56
N LEU A 292 -14.09 11.29 -24.55
CA LEU A 292 -15.09 11.16 -23.50
C LEU A 292 -16.41 11.79 -23.97
N PRO A 293 -17.56 11.11 -23.78
CA PRO A 293 -18.85 11.72 -24.09
C PRO A 293 -19.17 12.85 -23.12
N SER A 294 -19.84 13.90 -23.59
CA SER A 294 -20.51 14.83 -22.69
C SER A 294 -21.64 14.08 -21.99
N ARG A 295 -21.56 13.96 -20.66
CA ARG A 295 -22.56 13.23 -19.86
C ARG A 295 -23.47 14.16 -19.07
N MET A 296 -22.98 15.36 -18.73
CA MET A 296 -23.69 16.38 -17.96
C MET A 296 -23.11 17.76 -18.28
N ASN A 297 -23.92 18.80 -18.10
CA ASN A 297 -23.45 20.18 -18.14
C ASN A 297 -22.64 20.48 -16.87
N VAL A 298 -21.45 21.07 -17.03
CA VAL A 298 -20.63 21.56 -15.91
C VAL A 298 -20.77 23.08 -15.87
N ILE A 299 -21.15 23.61 -14.71
CA ILE A 299 -21.20 25.06 -14.48
C ILE A 299 -19.85 25.44 -13.87
N HIS A 300 -19.15 26.36 -14.53
CA HIS A 300 -17.87 26.90 -14.08
C HIS A 300 -18.06 28.26 -13.42
#